data_AF-R0P1H7-F1
#
_entry.id   AF-R0P1H7-F1
#
_cell.length_a   1.000
_cell.length_b   1.000
_cell.length_c   1.000
_cell.angle_alpha   90.00
_cell.angle_beta   90.00
_cell.angle_gamma   90.00
#
_symmetry.space_group_name_H-M   'P 1'
#
loop_
_entity.id
_entity.type
_entity.pdbx_description
1 polymer ?
#
loop_
_entity_poly.entity_id
_entity_poly.type
_entity_poly.pdbx_seq_one_letter_code
_entity_poly.pdbx_strand_id
1 'polypeptide(L)'
;MTKNLGIYHFFDGIYGSSPEAPHKADVIRQALQTHQLAPEQAIIIGDTKFDMLGAQETGIQKLAVTWGFGEQADLLNYQPDYIAHKPIEVLEYFQ
;
A
#
# COMPACT_ATOMS: atom_id res chain seq x y z
N MET A 1 -11.24 -10.03 -8.60
CA MET A 1 -11.93 -9.16 -7.63
C MET A 1 -12.25 -7.79 -8.21
N THR A 2 -11.24 -6.98 -8.57
CA THR A 2 -11.41 -5.59 -9.04
C THR A 2 -12.34 -5.42 -10.26
N LYS A 3 -12.29 -6.34 -11.23
CA LYS A 3 -13.23 -6.36 -12.38
C LYS A 3 -14.68 -6.53 -11.95
N ASN A 4 -14.95 -7.45 -11.02
CA ASN A 4 -16.31 -7.75 -10.56
C ASN A 4 -16.92 -6.58 -9.75
N LEU A 5 -16.07 -5.80 -9.06
CA LEU A 5 -16.48 -4.61 -8.32
C LEU A 5 -16.53 -3.35 -9.20
N GLY A 6 -16.24 -3.45 -10.50
CA GLY A 6 -16.29 -2.33 -11.44
C GLY A 6 -15.16 -1.30 -11.29
N ILE A 7 -14.18 -1.52 -10.41
CA ILE A 7 -13.10 -0.55 -10.11
C ILE A 7 -11.81 -0.77 -10.91
N TYR A 8 -11.74 -1.82 -11.74
CA TYR A 8 -10.53 -2.18 -12.50
C TYR A 8 -9.95 -1.02 -13.33
N HIS A 9 -10.80 -0.15 -13.86
CA HIS A 9 -10.41 0.93 -14.78
C HIS A 9 -9.68 2.10 -14.09
N PHE A 10 -9.60 2.13 -12.76
CA PHE A 10 -8.82 3.12 -12.02
C PHE A 10 -7.34 2.76 -11.87
N PHE A 11 -6.93 1.54 -12.24
CA PHE A 11 -5.59 1.03 -11.99
C PHE A 11 -4.80 0.87 -13.30
N ASP A 12 -3.63 1.50 -13.39
CA ASP A 12 -2.69 1.33 -14.52
C ASP A 12 -1.98 -0.03 -14.50
N GLY A 13 -1.92 -0.68 -13.33
CA GLY A 13 -1.35 -2.01 -13.14
C GLY A 13 -1.93 -2.69 -11.90
N ILE A 14 -2.06 -4.02 -11.95
CA ILE A 14 -2.53 -4.84 -10.81
C ILE A 14 -1.48 -5.91 -10.55
N TYR A 15 -0.83 -5.80 -9.39
CA TYR A 15 0.23 -6.70 -8.95
C TYR A 15 -0.23 -7.42 -7.68
N GLY A 16 0.05 -8.70 -7.58
CA GLY A 16 -0.33 -9.53 -6.45
C GLY A 16 0.70 -10.63 -6.23
N SER A 17 0.51 -11.44 -5.19
CA SER A 17 1.44 -12.51 -4.89
C SER A 17 1.54 -13.50 -6.06
N SER A 18 2.78 -13.84 -6.41
CA SER A 18 3.13 -14.86 -7.40
C SER A 18 4.35 -15.66 -6.91
N PRO A 19 4.75 -16.74 -7.60
CA PRO A 19 6.00 -17.44 -7.28
C PRO A 19 7.24 -16.52 -7.28
N GLU A 20 7.25 -15.50 -8.14
CA GLU A 20 8.32 -14.49 -8.25
C GLU A 20 8.20 -13.39 -7.19
N ALA A 21 6.99 -13.15 -6.67
CA ALA A 21 6.71 -12.13 -5.67
C ALA A 21 5.89 -12.70 -4.49
N PRO A 22 6.49 -13.57 -3.65
CA PRO A 22 5.76 -14.26 -2.59
C PRO A 22 5.35 -13.33 -1.44
N HIS A 23 6.12 -12.28 -1.13
CA HIS A 23 5.85 -11.36 -0.03
C HIS A 23 5.47 -9.96 -0.52
N LYS A 24 4.88 -9.15 0.38
CA LYS A 24 4.44 -7.79 0.07
C LYS A 24 5.56 -6.91 -0.49
N ALA A 25 6.76 -6.99 0.09
CA ALA A 25 7.91 -6.24 -0.40
C ALA A 25 8.29 -6.61 -1.84
N ASP A 26 8.17 -7.89 -2.21
CA ASP A 26 8.46 -8.35 -3.57
C ASP A 26 7.44 -7.81 -4.58
N VAL A 27 6.15 -7.81 -4.22
CA VAL A 27 5.08 -7.23 -5.04
C VAL A 27 5.27 -5.73 -5.23
N ILE A 28 5.66 -5.00 -4.17
CA ILE A 28 5.96 -3.57 -4.25
C ILE A 28 7.15 -3.34 -5.18
N ARG A 29 8.26 -4.08 -5.03
CA ARG A 29 9.45 -3.96 -5.90
C ARG A 29 9.08 -4.23 -7.36
N GLN A 30 8.25 -5.24 -7.62
CA GLN A 30 7.78 -5.55 -8.98
C GLN A 30 7.01 -4.38 -9.59
N ALA A 31 6.08 -3.77 -8.84
CA ALA A 31 5.34 -2.61 -9.31
C ALA A 31 6.27 -1.42 -9.61
N LEU A 32 7.20 -1.08 -8.68
CA LEU A 32 8.17 -0.01 -8.87
C LEU A 32 9.05 -0.22 -10.10
N GLN A 33 9.60 -1.43 -10.28
CA GLN A 33 10.47 -1.78 -11.40
C GLN A 33 9.71 -1.70 -12.74
N THR A 34 8.49 -2.22 -12.78
CA THR A 34 7.67 -2.22 -14.01
C THR A 34 7.37 -0.80 -14.50
N HIS A 35 7.15 0.13 -13.56
CA HIS A 35 6.85 1.52 -13.85
C HIS A 35 8.09 2.45 -13.81
N GLN A 36 9.29 1.90 -13.58
CA GLN A 36 10.55 2.66 -13.49
C GLN A 36 10.51 3.80 -12.46
N LEU A 37 9.92 3.54 -11.30
CA LEU A 37 9.77 4.50 -10.20
C LEU A 37 10.83 4.26 -9.13
N ALA A 38 11.38 5.35 -8.58
CA ALA A 38 12.15 5.30 -7.34
C ALA A 38 11.20 5.14 -6.13
N PRO A 39 11.63 4.49 -5.03
CA PRO A 39 10.77 4.26 -3.86
C PRO A 39 10.15 5.54 -3.28
N GLU A 40 10.89 6.65 -3.31
CA GLU A 40 10.46 7.94 -2.76
C GLU A 40 9.29 8.57 -3.54
N GLN A 41 9.00 8.04 -4.74
CA GLN A 41 7.89 8.48 -5.59
C GLN A 41 6.61 7.66 -5.34
N ALA A 42 6.63 6.72 -4.40
CA ALA A 42 5.53 5.81 -4.15
C ALA A 42 5.10 5.81 -2.68
N ILE A 43 3.82 5.53 -2.49
CA ILE A 43 3.19 5.33 -1.19
C ILE A 43 2.26 4.13 -1.26
N ILE A 44 2.27 3.29 -0.22
CA ILE A 44 1.26 2.24 -0.05
C ILE A 44 0.17 2.74 0.90
N ILE A 45 -1.08 2.52 0.52
CA ILE A 45 -2.25 2.70 1.38
C ILE A 45 -2.71 1.31 1.80
N GLY A 46 -2.61 0.97 3.08
CA GLY A 46 -2.84 -0.40 3.56
C GLY A 46 -3.30 -0.49 5.01
N ASP A 47 -3.98 -1.59 5.34
CA ASP A 47 -4.63 -1.80 6.63
C ASP A 47 -3.93 -2.85 7.49
N THR A 48 -2.85 -3.49 7.02
CA THR A 48 -2.18 -4.57 7.74
C THR A 48 -0.73 -4.25 8.08
N LYS A 49 -0.19 -4.94 9.10
CA LYS A 49 1.25 -4.91 9.40
C LYS A 49 2.12 -5.34 8.21
N PHE A 50 1.59 -6.17 7.31
CA PHE A 50 2.33 -6.62 6.13
C PHE A 50 2.54 -5.48 5.12
N ASP A 51 1.57 -4.57 5.00
CA ASP A 51 1.73 -3.34 4.21
C ASP A 51 2.83 -2.46 4.79
N MET A 52 2.79 -2.26 6.11
CA MET A 52 3.74 -1.41 6.81
C MET A 52 5.17 -1.95 6.75
N LEU A 53 5.34 -3.26 6.96
CA LEU A 53 6.62 -3.95 6.80
C LEU A 53 7.10 -3.91 5.35
N GLY A 54 6.20 -4.19 4.40
CA GLY A 54 6.52 -4.13 2.97
C GLY A 54 7.02 -2.76 2.54
N ALA A 55 6.40 -1.69 3.03
CA ALA A 55 6.87 -0.33 2.79
C ALA A 55 8.25 -0.06 3.38
N GLN A 56 8.46 -0.44 4.65
CA GLN A 56 9.75 -0.27 5.32
C GLN A 56 10.88 -1.02 4.61
N GLU A 57 10.63 -2.25 4.13
CA GLU A 57 11.62 -3.06 3.40
C GLU A 57 11.93 -2.55 1.98
N THR A 58 11.07 -1.70 1.43
CA THR A 58 11.22 -1.17 0.07
C THR A 58 11.55 0.31 0.03
N GLY A 59 11.46 1.00 1.16
CA GLY A 59 11.75 2.43 1.28
C GLY A 59 10.65 3.35 0.76
N ILE A 60 9.47 2.81 0.44
CA ILE A 60 8.31 3.64 0.06
C ILE A 60 7.63 4.23 1.30
N GLN A 61 6.87 5.29 1.11
CA GLN A 61 5.99 5.82 2.16
C GLN A 61 4.84 4.86 2.46
N LYS A 62 4.25 4.97 3.64
CA LYS A 62 3.16 4.11 4.14
C LYS A 62 2.07 4.94 4.83
N LEU A 63 0.87 4.88 4.25
CA LEU A 63 -0.35 5.42 4.81
C LEU A 63 -1.17 4.28 5.41
N ALA A 64 -1.33 4.31 6.73
CA ALA A 64 -2.13 3.33 7.45
C ALA A 64 -3.61 3.70 7.39
N VAL A 65 -4.48 2.72 7.10
CA VAL A 65 -5.94 2.90 7.14
C VAL A 65 -6.56 2.01 8.20
N THR A 66 -7.56 2.53 8.93
CA THR A 66 -8.14 1.83 10.11
C THR A 66 -9.58 1.38 9.92
N TRP A 67 -10.14 1.50 8.71
CA TRP A 67 -11.45 0.92 8.37
C TRP A 67 -11.34 -0.51 7.82
N GLY A 68 -10.13 -1.06 7.76
CA GLY A 68 -9.84 -2.42 7.28
C GLY A 68 -9.87 -3.46 8.39
N PHE A 69 -9.04 -4.50 8.25
CA PHE A 69 -8.99 -5.65 9.15
C PHE A 69 -7.89 -5.57 10.22
N GLY A 70 -6.85 -4.76 10.02
CA GLY A 70 -5.78 -4.62 11.02
C GLY A 70 -6.14 -3.66 12.15
N GLU A 71 -5.55 -3.92 13.31
CA GLU A 71 -5.73 -3.08 14.50
C GLU A 71 -4.85 -1.83 14.43
N GLN A 72 -5.43 -0.66 14.73
CA GLN A 72 -4.69 0.61 14.73
C GLN A 72 -3.43 0.54 15.62
N ALA A 73 -3.52 -0.09 16.79
CA ALA A 73 -2.40 -0.23 17.71
C ALA A 73 -1.22 -0.98 17.07
N ASP A 74 -1.49 -2.00 16.25
CA ASP A 74 -0.45 -2.73 15.52
C ASP A 74 0.19 -1.86 14.44
N LEU A 75 -0.62 -1.11 13.68
CA LEU A 75 -0.14 -0.24 12.59
C LEU A 75 0.78 0.87 13.10
N LEU A 76 0.45 1.49 14.24
CA LEU A 76 1.24 2.57 14.82
C LEU A 76 2.66 2.15 15.24
N ASN A 77 2.87 0.87 15.57
CA ASN A 77 4.22 0.35 15.88
C ASN A 77 5.19 0.51 14.70
N TYR A 78 4.67 0.58 13.48
CA TYR A 78 5.45 0.74 12.26
C TYR A 78 5.65 2.20 11.83
N GLN A 79 5.18 3.17 12.62
CA GLN A 79 5.35 4.62 12.36
C GLN A 79 4.92 5.01 10.94
N PRO A 80 3.63 4.87 10.58
CA PRO A 80 3.13 5.27 9.26
C PRO A 80 3.33 6.78 9.06
N ASP A 81 3.56 7.20 7.82
CA ASP A 81 3.73 8.60 7.43
C ASP A 81 2.43 9.40 7.57
N TYR A 82 1.29 8.71 7.46
CA TYR A 82 -0.04 9.25 7.70
C TYR A 82 -1.00 8.15 8.15
N ILE A 83 -2.04 8.52 8.90
CA ILE A 83 -3.10 7.60 9.31
C ILE A 83 -4.47 8.17 8.96
N ALA A 84 -5.31 7.35 8.33
CA ALA A 84 -6.67 7.69 7.95
C ALA A 84 -7.69 6.73 8.59
N HIS A 85 -8.77 7.29 9.11
CA HIS A 85 -9.91 6.58 9.68
C HIS A 85 -11.07 6.45 8.71
N LYS A 86 -11.10 7.27 7.66
CA LYS A 86 -12.06 7.17 6.56
C LYS A 86 -11.39 7.33 5.20
N PRO A 87 -11.94 6.74 4.13
CA PRO A 87 -11.38 6.87 2.77
C PRO A 87 -11.15 8.33 2.33
N ILE A 88 -12.03 9.25 2.74
CA ILE A 88 -11.92 10.66 2.35
C ILE A 88 -10.72 11.37 2.97
N GLU A 89 -10.29 10.94 4.17
CA GLU A 89 -9.16 11.55 4.89
C GLU A 89 -7.82 11.24 4.19
N VAL A 90 -7.76 10.18 3.37
CA VAL A 90 -6.58 9.91 2.52
C VAL A 90 -6.27 11.09 1.59
N LEU A 91 -7.30 11.79 1.11
CA LEU A 91 -7.10 12.92 0.21
C LEU A 91 -6.39 14.09 0.88
N GLU A 92 -6.52 14.25 2.21
CA GLU A 92 -5.89 15.33 2.97
C GLU A 92 -4.36 15.23 2.94
N TYR A 93 -3.80 14.02 2.74
CA TYR A 93 -2.36 13.82 2.61
C TYR A 93 -1.78 14.35 1.29
N PHE A 94 -2.60 14.40 0.23
CA PHE A 94 -2.15 14.76 -1.13
C PHE A 94 -2.52 16.20 -1.53
N GLN A 95 -2.99 17.02 -0.59
CA GLN A 95 -3.30 18.43 -0.81
C GLN A 95 -2.08 19.34 -0.70
#